data_AF-A0A0C9TBU3-F1
#
_entry.id   AF-A0A0C9TBU3-F1
#
_cell.length_a   1.000
_cell.length_b   1.000
_cell.length_c   1.000
_cell.angle_alpha   90.00
_cell.angle_beta   90.00
_cell.angle_gamma   90.00
#
_symmetry.space_group_name_H-M   'P 1'
#
loop_
_entity.id
_entity.type
_entity.pdbx_description
1 polymer ?
#
loop_
_entity_poly.entity_id
_entity_poly.type
_entity_poly.pdbx_seq_one_letter_code
_entity_poly.pdbx_strand_id
1 'polypeptide(L)'
;MNDLIQILESRNARKEIRLESNDTFNRLHSIAEDAAFIRQLAQAYPRFRLYPNLRCGAWYADPDIMSACHGKEPASFKSTDGHFGEWSFNLRQRNLHLLQTISEHGGIILVDSTRHGKCFPDALSKAIPIWCAVINLAIAREYTSEVRWTASDSHENGALYTPPGSVSRSEHSQIELRLDSPLSILSSHQSSIFAQSSEFSLPPLQKPLRPIWITPDTSTLPSLTDIDFFPVLCVSTSKLVHEGLERRTAGFTYVQGSGDDHESWSQKLTPDLYWQHKSLLLSCARSDLSDLIHTLVSESAEASSSIPQ
;
A
#
# COMPACT_ATOMS: atom_id res chain seq x y z
N MET A 1 16.96 -29.72 32.12
CA MET A 1 16.61 -28.60 33.04
C MET A 1 16.89 -27.26 32.37
N ASN A 2 18.08 -27.06 31.77
CA ASN A 2 18.39 -25.87 30.95
C ASN A 2 17.43 -25.66 29.76
N ASP A 3 17.08 -26.71 29.01
CA ASP A 3 16.18 -26.56 27.86
C ASP A 3 14.77 -26.07 28.24
N LEU A 4 14.26 -26.49 29.41
CA LEU A 4 12.95 -26.07 29.91
C LEU A 4 12.95 -24.59 30.36
N ILE A 5 14.04 -24.14 30.98
CA ILE A 5 14.22 -22.73 31.37
C ILE A 5 14.33 -21.86 30.11
N GLN A 6 15.13 -22.27 29.13
CA GLN A 6 15.31 -21.53 27.87
C GLN A 6 14.01 -21.44 27.05
N ILE A 7 13.19 -22.51 27.05
CA ILE A 7 11.85 -22.49 26.43
C ILE A 7 10.90 -21.53 27.16
N LEU A 8 10.92 -21.50 28.50
CA LEU A 8 10.08 -20.60 29.30
C LEU A 8 10.48 -19.14 29.12
N GLU A 9 11.77 -18.82 29.14
CA GLU A 9 12.30 -17.49 28.86
C GLU A 9 11.92 -17.01 27.45
N SER A 10 12.08 -17.89 26.46
CA SER A 10 11.68 -17.60 25.07
C SER A 10 10.17 -17.34 24.94
N ARG A 11 9.34 -18.05 25.69
CA ARG A 11 7.88 -17.83 25.71
C ARG A 11 7.50 -16.50 26.35
N ASN A 12 8.16 -16.14 27.46
CA ASN A 12 7.93 -14.87 28.14
C ASN A 12 8.36 -13.69 27.27
N ALA A 13 9.54 -13.77 26.63
CA ALA A 13 10.01 -12.76 25.69
C ALA A 13 9.04 -12.55 24.51
N ARG A 14 8.51 -13.64 23.92
CA ARG A 14 7.50 -13.55 22.85
C ARG A 14 6.19 -12.90 23.33
N LYS A 15 5.80 -13.15 24.59
CA LYS A 15 4.59 -12.55 25.18
C LYS A 15 4.77 -11.04 25.38
N GLU A 16 5.94 -10.61 25.87
CA GLU A 16 6.27 -9.19 26.04
C GLU A 16 6.32 -8.46 24.70
N ILE A 17 7.00 -9.03 23.69
CA ILE A 17 7.01 -8.48 22.33
C ILE A 17 5.59 -8.33 21.79
N ARG A 18 4.72 -9.34 22.02
CA ARG A 18 3.32 -9.26 21.57
C ARG A 18 2.55 -8.15 22.26
N LEU A 19 2.76 -7.96 23.57
CA LEU A 19 2.12 -6.88 24.33
C LEU A 19 2.59 -5.51 23.83
N GLU A 20 3.91 -5.31 23.71
CA GLU A 20 4.46 -4.05 23.18
C GLU A 20 4.02 -3.79 21.73
N SER A 21 3.88 -4.85 20.91
CA SER A 21 3.42 -4.73 19.53
C SER A 21 1.96 -4.35 19.40
N ASN A 22 1.11 -4.61 20.40
CA ASN A 22 -0.31 -4.24 20.39
C ASN A 22 -0.61 -2.97 21.21
N ASP A 23 0.41 -2.39 21.83
CA ASP A 23 0.27 -1.17 22.60
C ASP A 23 -0.08 0.01 21.68
N THR A 24 -1.22 0.64 21.96
CA THR A 24 -1.77 1.75 21.17
C THR A 24 -0.82 2.94 21.11
N PHE A 25 -0.17 3.29 22.22
CA PHE A 25 0.77 4.40 22.29
C PHE A 25 1.96 4.19 21.34
N ASN A 26 2.60 3.02 21.41
CA ASN A 26 3.68 2.63 20.52
C ASN A 26 3.28 2.73 19.05
N ARG A 27 2.07 2.28 18.71
CA ARG A 27 1.57 2.29 17.33
C ARG A 27 1.27 3.69 16.80
N LEU A 28 0.62 4.56 17.59
CA LEU A 28 0.35 5.94 17.16
C LEU A 28 1.64 6.72 16.92
N HIS A 29 2.65 6.53 17.76
CA HIS A 29 3.97 7.14 17.58
C HIS A 29 4.73 6.55 16.37
N SER A 30 4.64 5.24 16.16
CA SER A 30 5.23 4.59 14.97
C SER A 30 4.57 5.06 13.67
N ILE A 31 3.24 5.23 13.67
CA ILE A 31 2.51 5.83 12.54
C ILE A 31 3.00 7.25 12.26
N ALA A 32 3.25 8.04 13.30
CA ALA A 32 3.76 9.40 13.13
C ALA A 32 5.16 9.43 12.50
N GLU A 33 6.05 8.51 12.91
CA GLU A 33 7.38 8.33 12.34
C GLU A 33 7.30 7.92 10.86
N ASP A 34 6.54 6.88 10.55
CA ASP A 34 6.35 6.38 9.18
C ASP A 34 5.71 7.43 8.26
N ALA A 35 4.73 8.19 8.76
CA ALA A 35 4.10 9.24 7.96
C ALA A 35 5.04 10.42 7.65
N ALA A 36 6.06 10.66 8.50
CA ALA A 36 7.08 11.66 8.20
C ALA A 36 7.94 11.25 6.99
N PHE A 37 8.24 9.95 6.85
CA PHE A 37 8.89 9.40 5.66
C PHE A 37 8.03 9.61 4.40
N ILE A 38 6.72 9.33 4.49
CA ILE A 38 5.79 9.57 3.38
C ILE A 38 5.75 11.04 2.96
N ARG A 39 5.84 11.97 3.91
CA ARG A 39 5.95 13.40 3.61
C ARG A 39 7.21 13.75 2.83
N GLN A 40 8.36 13.21 3.23
CA GLN A 40 9.61 13.43 2.50
C GLN A 40 9.52 12.88 1.07
N LEU A 41 8.90 11.71 0.91
CA LEU A 41 8.72 11.09 -0.39
C LEU A 41 7.82 11.92 -1.32
N ALA A 42 6.70 12.42 -0.80
CA ALA A 42 5.80 13.30 -1.56
C ALA A 42 6.50 14.60 -1.99
N GLN A 43 7.39 15.15 -1.15
CA GLN A 43 8.22 16.32 -1.50
C GLN A 43 9.29 16.00 -2.54
N ALA A 44 9.85 14.80 -2.52
CA ALA A 44 10.84 14.35 -3.51
C ALA A 44 10.22 14.10 -4.89
N TYR A 45 8.94 13.71 -4.94
CA TYR A 45 8.19 13.48 -6.18
C TYR A 45 6.96 14.39 -6.27
N PRO A 46 7.13 15.73 -6.32
CA PRO A 46 6.02 16.68 -6.23
C PRO A 46 5.04 16.60 -7.41
N ARG A 47 5.46 15.96 -8.51
CA ARG A 47 4.62 15.73 -9.69
C ARG A 47 3.59 14.63 -9.46
N PHE A 48 3.89 13.63 -8.65
CA PHE A 48 3.04 12.44 -8.50
C PHE A 48 1.98 12.62 -7.43
N ARG A 49 0.82 12.03 -7.68
CA ARG A 49 -0.28 11.99 -6.71
C ARG A 49 -0.13 10.80 -5.76
N LEU A 50 -0.44 11.03 -4.49
CA LEU A 50 -0.30 10.03 -3.45
C LEU A 50 -1.66 9.40 -3.14
N TYR A 51 -1.68 8.07 -3.13
CA TYR A 51 -2.85 7.26 -2.90
C TYR A 51 -2.59 6.30 -1.75
N PRO A 52 -3.36 6.39 -0.66
CA PRO A 52 -3.33 5.35 0.35
C PRO A 52 -4.02 4.11 -0.20
N ASN A 53 -3.40 2.95 -0.04
CA ASN A 53 -4.16 1.72 -0.14
C ASN A 53 -5.10 1.64 1.06
N LEU A 54 -6.40 1.50 0.82
CA LEU A 54 -7.44 1.59 1.85
C LEU A 54 -7.16 0.66 3.04
N ARG A 55 -7.67 1.07 4.20
CA ARG A 55 -7.41 0.51 5.54
C ARG A 55 -6.03 0.93 6.06
N CYS A 56 -4.97 0.27 5.62
CA CYS A 56 -3.67 0.41 6.24
C CYS A 56 -2.96 1.70 5.81
N GLY A 57 -2.90 1.97 4.50
CA GLY A 57 -2.28 3.16 3.93
C GLY A 57 -2.87 4.48 4.44
N ALA A 58 -4.15 4.49 4.82
CA ALA A 58 -4.85 5.69 5.30
C ALA A 58 -4.25 6.25 6.60
N TRP A 59 -3.66 5.41 7.45
CA TRP A 59 -2.98 5.84 8.68
C TRP A 59 -1.73 6.69 8.41
N TYR A 60 -1.13 6.56 7.24
CA TYR A 60 0.12 7.23 6.86
C TYR A 60 -0.09 8.43 5.93
N ALA A 61 -1.32 8.62 5.49
CA ALA A 61 -1.76 9.64 4.55
C ALA A 61 -2.15 10.93 5.26
N ASP A 62 -1.21 11.84 5.44
CA ASP A 62 -1.47 13.15 6.04
C ASP A 62 -2.43 13.99 5.16
N PRO A 63 -3.60 14.42 5.68
CA PRO A 63 -4.55 15.26 4.96
C PRO A 63 -3.95 16.54 4.38
N ASP A 64 -2.95 17.15 5.02
CA ASP A 64 -2.32 18.39 4.53
C ASP A 64 -1.54 18.13 3.24
N ILE A 65 -0.90 16.97 3.14
CA ILE A 65 -0.18 16.51 1.94
C ILE A 65 -1.18 16.05 0.89
N MET A 66 -2.22 15.35 1.34
CA MET A 66 -3.28 14.87 0.47
C MET A 66 -4.07 16.00 -0.16
N SER A 67 -4.42 17.06 0.55
CA SER A 67 -5.20 18.18 0.01
C SER A 67 -4.54 18.87 -1.20
N ALA A 68 -3.21 18.87 -1.26
CA ALA A 68 -2.45 19.35 -2.40
C ALA A 68 -2.35 18.33 -3.55
N CYS A 69 -2.54 17.03 -3.26
CA CYS A 69 -2.21 15.88 -4.13
C CYS A 69 -3.27 14.76 -4.22
N HIS A 70 -4.53 15.03 -3.88
CA HIS A 70 -5.56 13.98 -3.74
C HIS A 70 -6.14 13.54 -5.08
N GLY A 71 -6.16 12.23 -5.32
CA GLY A 71 -7.14 11.63 -6.21
C GLY A 71 -8.44 11.42 -5.47
N LYS A 72 -9.59 11.77 -6.08
CA LYS A 72 -10.92 11.78 -5.42
C LYS A 72 -11.29 10.48 -4.70
N GLU A 73 -10.74 9.35 -5.14
CA GLU A 73 -11.02 8.03 -4.59
C GLU A 73 -9.71 7.34 -4.18
N PRO A 74 -9.67 6.69 -3.01
CA PRO A 74 -8.49 5.95 -2.55
C PRO A 74 -8.32 4.62 -3.30
N ALA A 75 -7.08 4.12 -3.33
CA ALA A 75 -6.77 2.83 -3.94
C ALA A 75 -7.27 1.67 -3.06
N SER A 76 -7.65 0.56 -3.68
CA SER A 76 -8.26 -0.59 -2.99
C SER A 76 -7.67 -1.93 -3.44
N PHE A 77 -6.34 -2.05 -3.42
CA PHE A 77 -5.65 -3.29 -3.74
C PHE A 77 -5.70 -4.25 -2.54
N LYS A 78 -6.14 -5.49 -2.78
CA LYS A 78 -6.20 -6.52 -1.72
C LYS A 78 -4.95 -7.39 -1.76
N SER A 79 -4.34 -7.61 -0.60
CA SER A 79 -3.22 -8.54 -0.47
C SER A 79 -3.56 -9.97 -0.85
N THR A 80 -4.82 -10.40 -0.67
CA THR A 80 -5.30 -11.74 -1.06
C THR A 80 -5.11 -12.02 -2.54
N ASP A 81 -5.25 -11.00 -3.37
CA ASP A 81 -5.11 -11.11 -4.83
C ASP A 81 -3.65 -11.42 -5.22
N GLY A 82 -2.70 -11.14 -4.33
CA GLY A 82 -1.28 -11.48 -4.49
C GLY A 82 -0.85 -12.77 -3.79
N HIS A 83 -1.72 -13.48 -3.05
CA HIS A 83 -1.32 -14.67 -2.30
C HIS A 83 -0.86 -15.80 -3.23
N PHE A 84 0.07 -16.62 -2.71
CA PHE A 84 0.61 -17.78 -3.44
C PHE A 84 -0.52 -18.69 -3.91
N GLY A 85 -0.56 -18.98 -5.22
CA GLY A 85 -1.57 -19.83 -5.83
C GLY A 85 -2.92 -19.14 -6.11
N GLU A 86 -3.15 -17.92 -5.65
CA GLU A 86 -4.33 -17.11 -5.99
C GLU A 86 -4.05 -16.23 -7.21
N TRP A 87 -3.10 -15.28 -7.09
CA TRP A 87 -2.65 -14.36 -8.16
C TRP A 87 -3.79 -13.91 -9.09
N SER A 88 -4.81 -13.30 -8.51
CA SER A 88 -6.05 -12.96 -9.21
C SER A 88 -6.14 -11.47 -9.54
N PHE A 89 -6.89 -11.14 -10.59
CA PHE A 89 -7.20 -9.76 -10.94
C PHE A 89 -8.64 -9.44 -10.54
N ASN A 90 -8.81 -8.49 -9.61
CA ASN A 90 -10.13 -8.17 -9.08
C ASN A 90 -10.95 -7.33 -10.07
N LEU A 91 -11.95 -7.95 -10.68
CA LEU A 91 -12.83 -7.30 -11.67
C LEU A 91 -13.88 -6.37 -11.05
N ARG A 92 -14.00 -6.29 -9.72
CA ARG A 92 -14.93 -5.37 -9.03
C ARG A 92 -14.22 -4.11 -8.52
N GLN A 93 -13.00 -4.26 -8.02
CA GLN A 93 -12.16 -3.16 -7.52
C GLN A 93 -10.96 -2.97 -8.44
N ARG A 94 -11.23 -2.51 -9.66
CA ARG A 94 -10.24 -2.46 -10.74
C ARG A 94 -9.25 -1.29 -10.62
N ASN A 95 -9.47 -0.36 -9.70
CA ASN A 95 -8.65 0.85 -9.52
C ASN A 95 -8.41 1.64 -10.83
N LEU A 96 -9.34 1.60 -11.79
CA LEU A 96 -9.19 2.27 -13.10
C LEU A 96 -9.17 3.79 -13.00
N HIS A 97 -9.77 4.36 -11.93
CA HIS A 97 -9.70 5.79 -11.64
C HIS A 97 -8.25 6.30 -11.52
N LEU A 98 -7.30 5.41 -11.18
CA LEU A 98 -5.87 5.76 -11.11
C LEU A 98 -5.29 6.09 -12.49
N LEU A 99 -5.80 5.47 -13.57
CA LEU A 99 -5.23 5.60 -14.92
C LEU A 99 -5.30 7.04 -15.45
N GLN A 100 -6.42 7.72 -15.21
CA GLN A 100 -6.55 9.14 -15.58
C GLN A 100 -5.50 9.98 -14.86
N THR A 101 -5.35 9.77 -13.56
CA THR A 101 -4.38 10.52 -12.75
C THR A 101 -2.95 10.22 -13.18
N ILE A 102 -2.63 8.96 -13.46
CA ILE A 102 -1.32 8.54 -13.97
C ILE A 102 -1.02 9.24 -15.31
N SER A 103 -1.99 9.30 -16.22
CA SER A 103 -1.82 9.97 -17.52
C SER A 103 -1.53 11.47 -17.36
N GLU A 104 -2.29 12.15 -16.50
CA GLU A 104 -2.17 13.60 -16.26
C GLU A 104 -0.89 13.97 -15.51
N HIS A 105 -0.53 13.19 -14.49
CA HIS A 105 0.56 13.50 -13.56
C HIS A 105 1.84 12.73 -13.87
N GLY A 106 1.81 11.83 -14.85
CA GLY A 106 2.95 11.04 -15.29
C GLY A 106 3.42 9.98 -14.29
N GLY A 107 2.59 9.59 -13.32
CA GLY A 107 2.90 8.60 -12.29
C GLY A 107 2.11 8.80 -10.99
N ILE A 108 2.16 7.80 -10.10
CA ILE A 108 1.50 7.84 -8.78
C ILE A 108 2.38 7.21 -7.69
N ILE A 109 2.06 7.54 -6.43
CA ILE A 109 2.62 6.94 -5.23
C ILE A 109 1.50 6.16 -4.53
N LEU A 110 1.69 4.86 -4.35
CA LEU A 110 0.81 3.98 -3.59
C LEU A 110 1.47 3.64 -2.26
N VAL A 111 0.82 4.02 -1.16
CA VAL A 111 1.35 3.76 0.18
C VAL A 111 0.56 2.66 0.86
N ASP A 112 1.29 1.70 1.44
CA ASP A 112 0.74 0.63 2.25
C ASP A 112 1.79 0.19 3.28
N SER A 113 1.42 -0.63 4.24
CA SER A 113 2.39 -1.22 5.18
C SER A 113 2.07 -2.68 5.43
N THR A 114 3.00 -3.39 6.06
CA THR A 114 2.77 -4.76 6.49
C THR A 114 3.47 -5.03 7.80
N ARG A 115 2.84 -5.87 8.64
CA ARG A 115 3.46 -6.41 9.84
C ARG A 115 4.35 -7.62 9.48
N HIS A 116 5.18 -8.04 10.43
CA HIS A 116 5.85 -9.35 10.46
C HIS A 116 6.78 -9.67 9.27
N GLY A 117 8.07 -9.29 9.40
CA GLY A 117 9.20 -9.91 8.69
C GLY A 117 9.23 -9.75 7.16
N LYS A 118 8.16 -9.22 6.56
CA LYS A 118 8.08 -8.86 5.16
C LYS A 118 8.42 -7.39 4.98
N CYS A 119 9.11 -7.11 3.88
CA CYS A 119 9.42 -5.74 3.49
C CYS A 119 8.22 -5.04 2.84
N PHE A 120 7.42 -5.78 2.05
CA PHE A 120 6.23 -5.29 1.37
C PHE A 120 5.02 -6.20 1.64
N PRO A 121 3.80 -5.65 1.75
CA PRO A 121 2.59 -6.45 1.66
C PRO A 121 2.45 -7.08 0.27
N ASP A 122 1.68 -8.16 0.19
CA ASP A 122 1.40 -8.86 -1.07
C ASP A 122 0.64 -7.95 -2.07
N ALA A 123 -0.11 -6.96 -1.58
CA ALA A 123 -0.72 -5.91 -2.42
C ALA A 123 0.34 -5.14 -3.24
N LEU A 124 1.40 -4.65 -2.59
CA LEU A 124 2.48 -3.87 -3.23
C LEU A 124 3.45 -4.74 -4.04
N SER A 125 3.73 -5.96 -3.57
CA SER A 125 4.75 -6.83 -4.19
C SER A 125 4.22 -7.70 -5.32
N LYS A 126 2.90 -7.96 -5.38
CA LYS A 126 2.30 -8.90 -6.35
C LYS A 126 1.01 -8.39 -6.97
N ALA A 127 0.03 -7.91 -6.19
CA ALA A 127 -1.26 -7.50 -6.76
C ALA A 127 -1.15 -6.28 -7.70
N ILE A 128 -0.42 -5.24 -7.31
CA ILE A 128 -0.17 -4.06 -8.17
C ILE A 128 0.67 -4.42 -9.40
N PRO A 129 1.75 -5.23 -9.30
CA PRO A 129 2.43 -5.79 -10.46
C PRO A 129 1.54 -6.51 -11.46
N ILE A 130 0.68 -7.41 -10.97
CA ILE A 130 -0.30 -8.12 -11.79
C ILE A 130 -1.24 -7.11 -12.45
N TRP A 131 -1.73 -6.13 -11.70
CA TRP A 131 -2.59 -5.08 -12.23
C TRP A 131 -1.91 -4.26 -13.34
N CYS A 132 -0.65 -3.84 -13.16
CA CYS A 132 0.10 -3.11 -14.18
C CYS A 132 0.24 -3.94 -15.47
N ALA A 133 0.62 -5.22 -15.35
CA ALA A 133 0.79 -6.12 -16.48
C ALA A 133 -0.53 -6.34 -17.25
N VAL A 134 -1.64 -6.58 -16.53
CA VAL A 134 -2.96 -6.77 -17.13
C VAL A 134 -3.46 -5.51 -17.83
N ILE A 135 -3.34 -4.33 -17.20
CA ILE A 135 -3.76 -3.07 -17.80
C ILE A 135 -2.92 -2.75 -19.03
N ASN A 136 -1.60 -2.95 -18.97
CA ASN A 136 -0.73 -2.69 -20.10
C ASN A 136 -1.13 -3.56 -21.31
N LEU A 137 -1.36 -4.84 -21.07
CA LEU A 137 -1.81 -5.77 -22.10
C LEU A 137 -3.19 -5.40 -22.67
N ALA A 138 -4.12 -4.95 -21.82
CA ALA A 138 -5.44 -4.52 -22.26
C ALA A 138 -5.35 -3.28 -23.17
N ILE A 139 -4.59 -2.25 -22.78
CA ILE A 139 -4.39 -1.04 -23.56
C ILE A 139 -3.70 -1.33 -24.89
N ALA A 140 -2.66 -2.17 -24.90
CA ALA A 140 -1.96 -2.54 -26.13
C ALA A 140 -2.88 -3.26 -27.15
N ARG A 141 -3.86 -4.03 -26.65
CA ARG A 141 -4.86 -4.71 -27.49
C ARG A 141 -5.97 -3.79 -27.97
N GLU A 142 -6.42 -2.86 -27.13
CA GLU A 142 -7.49 -1.93 -27.47
C GLU A 142 -7.01 -0.84 -28.45
N TYR A 143 -5.79 -0.34 -28.28
CA TYR A 143 -5.24 0.80 -29.02
C TYR A 143 -4.09 0.43 -29.95
N THR A 144 -4.20 -0.70 -30.67
CA THR A 144 -3.13 -1.26 -31.53
C THR A 144 -2.58 -0.29 -32.59
N SER A 145 -3.38 0.68 -33.02
CA SER A 145 -2.99 1.69 -34.04
C SER A 145 -2.43 2.99 -33.45
N GLU A 146 -2.88 3.37 -32.25
CA GLU A 146 -2.65 4.70 -31.64
C GLU A 146 -1.58 4.68 -30.56
N VAL A 147 -1.48 3.56 -29.83
CA VAL A 147 -0.51 3.37 -28.76
C VAL A 147 0.58 2.44 -29.27
N ARG A 148 1.67 3.02 -29.79
CA ARG A 148 2.90 2.30 -30.09
C ARG A 148 3.93 2.61 -29.03
N TRP A 149 3.87 1.89 -27.90
CA TRP A 149 5.04 1.78 -27.04
C TRP A 149 6.18 1.22 -27.89
N THR A 150 7.36 1.83 -27.82
CA THR A 150 8.48 1.54 -28.73
C THR A 150 8.79 0.05 -28.68
N ALA A 151 8.28 -0.67 -29.69
CA ALA A 151 8.42 -2.09 -29.84
C ALA A 151 9.86 -2.39 -30.25
N SER A 152 10.77 -2.46 -29.27
CA SER A 152 11.91 -3.36 -29.41
C SER A 152 11.49 -4.79 -29.07
N ASP A 153 10.57 -5.00 -28.13
CA ASP A 153 10.05 -6.33 -27.82
C ASP A 153 8.57 -6.27 -27.41
N SER A 154 7.69 -6.90 -28.19
CA SER A 154 6.27 -7.08 -27.84
C SER A 154 6.05 -7.81 -26.51
N HIS A 155 7.08 -8.46 -25.97
CA HIS A 155 7.11 -9.04 -24.62
C HIS A 155 7.09 -7.97 -23.51
N GLU A 156 7.51 -6.72 -23.77
CA GLU A 156 7.57 -5.67 -22.74
C GLU A 156 6.21 -5.02 -22.46
N ASN A 157 5.29 -5.04 -23.43
CA ASN A 157 3.97 -4.40 -23.35
C ASN A 157 3.01 -5.06 -22.32
N GLY A 158 3.39 -6.19 -21.73
CA GLY A 158 2.65 -6.85 -20.65
C GLY A 158 3.56 -7.49 -19.62
N ALA A 159 4.85 -7.13 -19.60
CA ALA A 159 5.83 -7.75 -18.73
C ALA A 159 5.44 -7.61 -17.26
N LEU A 160 5.52 -8.73 -16.54
CA LEU A 160 5.36 -8.73 -15.10
C LEU A 160 6.65 -8.20 -14.45
N TYR A 161 6.50 -7.27 -13.50
CA TYR A 161 7.63 -6.78 -12.70
C TYR A 161 7.33 -7.02 -11.23
N THR A 162 8.15 -7.83 -10.55
CA THR A 162 8.02 -8.07 -9.10
C THR A 162 9.33 -7.74 -8.37
N PRO A 163 9.30 -7.35 -7.08
CA PRO A 163 10.50 -7.01 -6.34
C PRO A 163 11.31 -8.29 -6.02
N PRO A 164 12.56 -8.44 -6.52
CA PRO A 164 13.32 -9.69 -6.35
C PRO A 164 13.62 -10.07 -4.91
N GLY A 165 13.66 -9.09 -3.99
CA GLY A 165 13.88 -9.31 -2.56
C GLY A 165 12.63 -9.77 -1.80
N SER A 166 11.45 -9.73 -2.40
CA SER A 166 10.19 -10.15 -1.74
C SER A 166 9.40 -11.20 -2.51
N VAL A 167 9.65 -11.35 -3.81
CA VAL A 167 9.04 -12.38 -4.65
C VAL A 167 10.16 -13.22 -5.25
N SER A 168 10.14 -14.52 -4.98
CA SER A 168 11.16 -15.43 -5.52
C SER A 168 11.04 -15.56 -7.04
N ARG A 169 12.13 -15.90 -7.73
CA ARG A 169 12.10 -16.14 -9.19
C ARG A 169 11.09 -17.23 -9.59
N SER A 170 10.97 -18.28 -8.77
CA SER A 170 9.99 -19.34 -9.02
C SER A 170 8.56 -18.84 -8.92
N GLU A 171 8.26 -18.03 -7.89
CA GLU A 171 6.93 -17.42 -7.73
C GLU A 171 6.64 -16.45 -8.87
N HIS A 172 7.60 -15.60 -9.24
CA HIS A 172 7.49 -14.71 -10.38
C HIS A 172 7.13 -15.45 -11.68
N SER A 173 7.88 -16.50 -12.03
CA SER A 173 7.61 -17.28 -13.25
C SER A 173 6.25 -17.98 -13.20
N GLN A 174 5.78 -18.40 -12.02
CA GLN A 174 4.44 -18.98 -11.88
C GLN A 174 3.33 -17.93 -12.10
N ILE A 175 3.52 -16.70 -11.62
CA ILE A 175 2.59 -15.59 -11.89
C ILE A 175 2.60 -15.27 -13.38
N GLU A 176 3.77 -15.12 -13.98
CA GLU A 176 3.95 -14.82 -15.41
C GLU A 176 3.28 -15.89 -16.29
N LEU A 177 3.51 -17.17 -16.03
CA LEU A 177 2.84 -18.27 -16.73
C LEU A 177 1.31 -18.22 -16.62
N ARG A 178 0.78 -17.75 -15.49
CA ARG A 178 -0.67 -17.53 -15.37
C ARG A 178 -1.14 -16.36 -16.21
N LEU A 179 -0.37 -15.29 -16.32
CA LEU A 179 -0.71 -14.14 -17.16
C LEU A 179 -0.61 -14.50 -18.66
N ASP A 180 0.39 -15.27 -19.07
CA ASP A 180 0.59 -15.67 -20.47
C ASP A 180 -0.42 -16.72 -20.96
N SER A 181 -1.03 -17.48 -20.06
CA SER A 181 -2.01 -18.49 -20.45
C SER A 181 -3.17 -17.85 -21.20
N PRO A 182 -3.44 -18.24 -22.46
CA PRO A 182 -4.59 -17.77 -23.22
C PRO A 182 -5.89 -17.89 -22.40
N LEU A 183 -6.01 -18.90 -21.53
CA LEU A 183 -7.20 -19.15 -20.71
C LEU A 183 -7.41 -18.17 -19.56
N SER A 184 -6.40 -17.46 -19.07
CA SER A 184 -6.59 -16.49 -17.98
C SER A 184 -7.12 -15.15 -18.50
N ILE A 185 -6.62 -14.69 -19.65
CA ILE A 185 -7.05 -13.45 -20.30
C ILE A 185 -8.23 -13.68 -21.29
N LEU A 186 -8.36 -14.89 -21.84
CA LEU A 186 -9.43 -15.32 -22.79
C LEU A 186 -10.42 -16.32 -22.20
N SER A 187 -10.42 -16.60 -20.88
CA SER A 187 -11.70 -17.02 -20.31
C SER A 187 -12.63 -15.83 -20.51
N SER A 188 -13.60 -16.05 -21.40
CA SER A 188 -14.61 -15.19 -22.03
C SER A 188 -15.26 -14.06 -21.21
N HIS A 189 -14.90 -13.89 -19.94
CA HIS A 189 -15.30 -12.80 -19.07
C HIS A 189 -14.31 -11.63 -19.06
N GLN A 190 -12.98 -11.79 -19.06
CA GLN A 190 -12.09 -10.63 -18.88
C GLN A 190 -11.95 -9.74 -20.12
N SER A 191 -11.78 -10.33 -21.30
CA SER A 191 -11.73 -9.61 -22.58
C SER A 191 -13.10 -9.03 -22.96
N SER A 192 -14.19 -9.72 -22.63
CA SER A 192 -15.56 -9.20 -22.77
C SER A 192 -15.92 -8.12 -21.74
N ILE A 193 -15.29 -8.08 -20.56
CA ILE A 193 -15.57 -7.06 -19.55
C ILE A 193 -15.11 -5.67 -19.98
N PHE A 194 -13.98 -5.57 -20.67
CA PHE A 194 -13.52 -4.30 -21.24
C PHE A 194 -14.27 -3.96 -22.54
N ALA A 195 -14.69 -4.96 -23.33
CA ALA A 195 -15.36 -4.73 -24.62
C ALA A 195 -16.90 -4.59 -24.56
N GLN A 196 -17.59 -5.15 -23.57
CA GLN A 196 -19.07 -5.18 -23.50
C GLN A 196 -19.67 -4.20 -22.49
N SER A 197 -18.84 -3.49 -21.72
CA SER A 197 -19.32 -2.52 -20.74
C SER A 197 -19.16 -1.11 -21.30
N SER A 198 -20.21 -0.54 -21.89
CA SER A 198 -20.22 0.82 -22.46
C SER A 198 -19.91 1.95 -21.45
N GLU A 199 -19.75 1.62 -20.17
CA GLU A 199 -19.45 2.54 -19.07
C GLU A 199 -17.95 2.59 -18.71
N PHE A 200 -17.09 1.76 -19.31
CA PHE A 200 -15.69 1.60 -18.89
C PHE A 200 -14.72 1.67 -20.06
N SER A 201 -14.38 2.89 -20.49
CA SER A 201 -13.31 3.13 -21.47
C SER A 201 -11.96 3.22 -20.77
N LEU A 202 -10.98 2.41 -21.20
CA LEU A 202 -9.60 2.57 -20.77
C LEU A 202 -9.01 3.80 -21.48
N PRO A 203 -8.37 4.75 -20.77
CA PRO A 203 -7.75 5.88 -21.45
C PRO A 203 -6.54 5.41 -22.28
N PRO A 204 -6.26 6.02 -23.45
CA PRO A 204 -5.07 5.70 -24.23
C PRO A 204 -3.81 6.17 -23.50
N LEU A 205 -3.12 5.23 -22.82
CA LEU A 205 -1.86 5.53 -22.14
C LEU A 205 -0.70 5.54 -23.14
N GLN A 206 -0.03 6.69 -23.25
CA GLN A 206 1.10 6.88 -24.17
C GLN A 206 2.35 6.09 -23.77
N LYS A 207 2.41 5.58 -22.55
CA LYS A 207 3.52 4.80 -21.99
C LYS A 207 2.95 3.64 -21.15
N PRO A 208 3.66 2.50 -21.05
CA PRO A 208 3.25 1.40 -20.19
C PRO A 208 3.36 1.79 -18.72
N LEU A 209 2.57 1.17 -17.86
CA LEU A 209 2.70 1.25 -16.41
C LEU A 209 3.86 0.38 -15.92
N ARG A 210 4.65 0.85 -14.97
CA ARG A 210 5.72 0.04 -14.35
C ARG A 210 5.78 0.26 -12.84
N PRO A 211 5.66 -0.81 -12.04
CA PRO A 211 5.81 -0.70 -10.59
C PRO A 211 7.29 -0.48 -10.21
N ILE A 212 7.50 0.34 -9.18
CA ILE A 212 8.81 0.60 -8.56
C ILE A 212 8.63 0.53 -7.04
N TRP A 213 9.55 -0.12 -6.34
CA TRP A 213 9.41 -0.35 -4.90
C TRP A 213 10.33 0.56 -4.09
N ILE A 214 9.77 1.18 -3.05
CA ILE A 214 10.49 2.10 -2.16
C ILE A 214 10.16 1.75 -0.71
N THR A 215 11.17 1.85 0.15
CA THR A 215 11.09 1.62 1.61
C THR A 215 11.86 2.71 2.35
N PRO A 216 11.70 2.84 3.68
CA PRO A 216 12.54 3.73 4.48
C PRO A 216 14.04 3.44 4.38
N ASP A 217 14.42 2.19 4.07
CA ASP A 217 15.83 1.79 3.92
C ASP A 217 16.39 2.09 2.51
N THR A 218 15.57 2.63 1.60
CA THR A 218 16.01 3.00 0.25
C THR A 218 16.96 4.21 0.32
N SER A 219 18.26 3.96 0.20
CA SER A 219 19.29 4.99 0.43
C SER A 219 19.30 6.11 -0.60
N THR A 220 18.95 5.80 -1.85
CA THR A 220 18.88 6.77 -2.94
C THR A 220 17.56 6.57 -3.68
N LEU A 221 16.74 7.62 -3.73
CA LEU A 221 15.51 7.61 -4.48
C LEU A 221 15.79 7.54 -5.99
N PRO A 222 15.06 6.71 -6.77
CA PRO A 222 15.27 6.60 -8.20
C PRO A 222 14.99 7.93 -8.91
N SER A 223 15.84 8.30 -9.88
CA SER A 223 15.53 9.40 -10.79
C SER A 223 14.47 8.95 -11.78
N LEU A 224 13.37 9.70 -11.87
CA LEU A 224 12.23 9.39 -12.73
C LEU A 224 12.01 10.46 -13.80
N THR A 225 13.09 11.14 -14.18
CA THR A 225 13.15 12.07 -15.31
C THR A 225 13.36 11.29 -16.62
N ASP A 226 12.64 11.67 -17.68
CA ASP A 226 12.81 11.13 -19.04
C ASP A 226 12.68 9.60 -19.18
N ILE A 227 11.90 8.97 -18.31
CA ILE A 227 11.55 7.55 -18.39
C ILE A 227 10.51 7.26 -19.47
N ASP A 228 10.59 6.07 -20.07
CA ASP A 228 9.74 5.57 -21.16
C ASP A 228 8.46 4.86 -20.66
N PHE A 229 8.26 4.79 -19.35
CA PHE A 229 7.07 4.24 -18.69
C PHE A 229 6.44 5.23 -17.71
N PHE A 230 5.20 4.98 -17.30
CA PHE A 230 4.56 5.64 -16.16
C PHE A 230 4.86 4.86 -14.86
N PRO A 231 5.57 5.45 -13.89
CA PRO A 231 5.91 4.79 -12.65
C PRO A 231 4.71 4.70 -11.71
N VAL A 232 4.54 3.52 -11.12
CA VAL A 232 3.63 3.26 -10.00
C VAL A 232 4.51 2.96 -8.80
N LEU A 233 4.75 3.96 -7.94
CA LEU A 233 5.63 3.80 -6.79
C LEU A 233 4.91 3.03 -5.68
N CYS A 234 5.27 1.76 -5.51
CA CYS A 234 4.82 0.89 -4.43
C CYS A 234 5.66 1.14 -3.17
N VAL A 235 5.12 1.90 -2.22
CA VAL A 235 5.83 2.35 -1.03
C VAL A 235 5.38 1.55 0.18
N SER A 236 6.28 0.75 0.75
CA SER A 236 6.08 0.23 2.10
C SER A 236 6.44 1.33 3.09
N THR A 237 5.49 1.77 3.90
CA THR A 237 5.68 2.94 4.77
C THR A 237 6.58 2.65 5.96
N SER A 238 6.54 1.42 6.49
CA SER A 238 7.24 1.04 7.70
C SER A 238 8.63 0.49 7.43
N LYS A 239 9.55 0.79 8.35
CA LYS A 239 10.89 0.19 8.39
C LYS A 239 10.78 -1.31 8.71
N LEU A 240 11.62 -2.12 8.07
CA LEU A 240 11.71 -3.54 8.40
C LEU A 240 12.48 -3.72 9.71
N VAL A 241 11.80 -4.26 10.72
CA VAL A 241 12.43 -4.60 12.00
C VAL A 241 12.89 -6.06 11.92
N HIS A 242 14.21 -6.27 11.87
CA HIS A 242 14.78 -7.61 11.68
C HIS A 242 14.68 -8.48 12.93
N GLU A 243 15.06 -7.96 14.11
CA GLU A 243 15.03 -8.69 15.38
C GLU A 243 14.74 -7.77 16.57
N GLY A 244 13.98 -8.27 17.55
CA GLY A 244 13.78 -7.61 18.84
C GLY A 244 12.81 -6.42 18.81
N LEU A 245 13.03 -5.48 19.73
CA LEU A 245 12.25 -4.28 19.93
C LEU A 245 13.15 -3.07 19.67
N GLU A 246 12.75 -2.20 18.73
CA GLU A 246 13.48 -0.96 18.49
C GLU A 246 12.91 0.16 19.35
N ARG A 247 13.58 0.49 20.46
CA ARG A 247 13.15 1.61 21.32
C ARG A 247 13.65 2.94 20.78
N ARG A 248 12.74 3.92 20.70
CA ARG A 248 13.05 5.29 20.31
C ARG A 248 13.36 6.12 21.54
N THR A 249 14.19 7.15 21.37
CA THR A 249 14.55 8.11 22.43
C THR A 249 13.33 8.87 22.96
N ALA A 250 12.26 8.96 22.17
CA ALA A 250 10.97 9.54 22.55
C ALA A 250 10.12 8.65 23.47
N GLY A 251 10.64 7.51 23.98
CA GLY A 251 9.98 6.71 25.02
C GLY A 251 8.92 5.73 24.51
N PHE A 252 8.90 5.45 23.21
CA PHE A 252 8.05 4.42 22.61
C PHE A 252 8.89 3.33 21.94
N THR A 253 8.30 2.14 21.82
CA THR A 253 8.87 1.07 21.00
C THR A 253 8.28 1.16 19.60
N TYR A 254 9.14 1.20 18.58
CA TYR A 254 8.70 1.22 17.19
C TYR A 254 8.06 -0.11 16.80
N VAL A 255 6.90 -0.03 16.16
CA VAL A 255 6.11 -1.18 15.71
C VAL A 255 5.93 -1.08 14.18
N GLN A 256 6.61 -1.95 13.45
CA GLN A 256 6.45 -2.08 12.00
C GLN A 256 4.99 -2.40 11.64
N GLY A 257 4.45 -1.73 10.63
CA GLY A 257 3.10 -1.99 10.12
C GLY A 257 2.02 -1.56 11.11
N SER A 258 2.25 -0.44 11.81
CA SER A 258 1.37 0.00 12.89
C SER A 258 -0.07 0.26 12.46
N GLY A 259 -0.29 0.75 11.23
CA GLY A 259 -1.63 1.00 10.67
C GLY A 259 -2.36 -0.26 10.17
N ASP A 260 -1.68 -1.39 10.07
CA ASP A 260 -2.27 -2.68 9.70
C ASP A 260 -3.08 -3.27 10.88
N ASP A 261 -4.02 -4.19 10.61
CA ASP A 261 -5.05 -4.74 11.53
C ASP A 261 -5.43 -3.80 12.69
N HIS A 262 -5.85 -2.57 12.37
CA HIS A 262 -6.11 -1.56 13.39
C HIS A 262 -7.25 -1.93 14.35
N GLU A 263 -8.12 -2.85 13.96
CA GLU A 263 -9.18 -3.39 14.81
C GLU A 263 -8.65 -4.06 16.08
N SER A 264 -7.39 -4.51 16.08
CA SER A 264 -6.78 -5.20 17.24
C SER A 264 -6.22 -4.26 18.32
N TRP A 265 -6.07 -2.96 18.04
CA TRP A 265 -5.34 -2.03 18.92
C TRP A 265 -5.89 -0.59 18.96
N SER A 266 -6.61 -0.15 17.93
CA SER A 266 -7.02 1.26 17.76
C SER A 266 -8.11 1.73 18.73
N GLN A 267 -8.79 0.81 19.42
CA GLN A 267 -9.92 1.14 20.29
C GLN A 267 -11.02 1.93 19.55
N LYS A 268 -11.25 1.59 18.27
CA LYS A 268 -12.17 2.26 17.33
C LYS A 268 -11.71 3.65 16.83
N LEU A 269 -10.51 4.10 17.19
CA LEU A 269 -9.91 5.27 16.55
C LEU A 269 -9.75 5.01 15.04
N THR A 270 -10.20 5.96 14.23
CA THR A 270 -10.07 5.91 12.77
C THR A 270 -8.87 6.75 12.31
N PRO A 271 -8.35 6.53 11.09
CA PRO A 271 -7.32 7.39 10.52
C PRO A 271 -7.70 8.88 10.51
N ASP A 272 -8.95 9.20 10.16
CA ASP A 272 -9.43 10.59 10.09
C ASP A 272 -9.39 11.26 11.47
N LEU A 273 -9.87 10.58 12.51
CA LEU A 273 -9.80 11.07 13.89
C LEU A 273 -8.36 11.18 14.38
N TYR A 274 -7.50 10.23 14.02
CA TYR A 274 -6.08 10.32 14.35
C TYR A 274 -5.45 11.57 13.74
N TRP A 275 -5.68 11.84 12.45
CA TRP A 275 -5.11 13.01 11.79
C TRP A 275 -5.66 14.32 12.34
N GLN A 276 -6.96 14.40 12.58
CA GLN A 276 -7.62 15.57 13.17
C GLN A 276 -7.06 15.91 14.56
N HIS A 277 -6.74 14.90 15.37
CA HIS A 277 -6.29 15.05 16.76
C HIS A 277 -4.84 14.64 16.98
N LYS A 278 -4.02 14.58 15.92
CA LYS A 278 -2.68 14.01 15.94
C LYS A 278 -1.80 14.60 17.04
N SER A 279 -1.73 15.93 17.11
CA SER A 279 -0.88 16.62 18.09
C SER A 279 -1.30 16.29 19.53
N LEU A 280 -2.61 16.22 19.79
CA LEU A 280 -3.14 15.89 21.12
C LEU A 280 -2.80 14.44 21.49
N LEU A 281 -3.08 13.49 20.59
CA LEU A 281 -2.80 12.06 20.78
C LEU A 281 -1.32 11.77 21.03
N LEU A 282 -0.42 12.43 20.29
CA LEU A 282 1.04 12.24 20.42
C LEU A 282 1.65 12.95 21.64
N SER A 283 0.95 13.93 22.22
CA SER A 283 1.38 14.61 23.46
C SER A 283 0.81 13.99 24.73
N CYS A 284 -0.19 13.11 24.59
CA CYS A 284 -0.88 12.47 25.69
C CYS A 284 0.04 11.46 26.41
N ALA A 285 -0.03 11.42 27.73
CA ALA A 285 0.68 10.39 28.50
C ALA A 285 0.12 9.01 28.19
N ARG A 286 0.99 7.99 28.17
CA ARG A 286 0.60 6.60 27.88
C ARG A 286 -0.55 6.10 28.77
N SER A 287 -0.60 6.51 30.04
CA SER A 287 -1.66 6.14 31.00
C SER A 287 -3.03 6.69 30.64
N ASP A 288 -3.07 7.87 30.02
CA ASP A 288 -4.30 8.64 29.81
C ASP A 288 -4.82 8.50 28.37
N LEU A 289 -4.02 7.89 27.49
CA LEU A 289 -4.30 7.78 26.05
C LEU A 289 -5.59 7.00 25.76
N SER A 290 -5.87 5.94 26.53
CA SER A 290 -7.08 5.13 26.33
C SER A 290 -8.34 5.96 26.59
N ASP A 291 -8.35 6.73 27.67
CA ASP A 291 -9.47 7.60 28.04
C ASP A 291 -9.66 8.71 27.00
N LEU A 292 -8.56 9.33 26.55
CA LEU A 292 -8.59 10.32 25.48
C LEU A 292 -9.20 9.75 24.18
N ILE A 293 -8.78 8.56 23.75
CA ILE A 293 -9.34 7.93 22.55
C ILE A 293 -10.84 7.68 22.71
N HIS A 294 -11.28 7.19 23.88
CA HIS A 294 -12.69 6.97 24.15
C HIS A 294 -13.53 8.26 24.08
N THR A 295 -13.00 9.37 24.60
CA THR A 295 -13.64 10.69 24.48
C THR A 295 -13.78 11.10 23.01
N LEU A 296 -12.69 11.07 22.24
CA LEU A 296 -12.70 11.50 20.83
C LEU A 296 -13.64 10.66 19.96
N VAL A 297 -13.66 9.34 20.16
CA VAL A 297 -14.56 8.44 19.42
C VAL A 297 -16.03 8.71 19.78
N SER A 298 -16.32 9.01 21.05
CA SER A 298 -17.70 9.28 21.51
C SER A 298 -18.21 10.62 20.95
N GLU A 299 -17.40 11.68 21.03
CA GLU A 299 -17.73 12.99 20.48
C GLU A 299 -17.99 12.93 18.97
N SER A 300 -17.18 12.17 18.23
CA SER A 300 -17.35 11.96 16.78
C SER A 300 -18.67 11.23 16.45
N ALA A 301 -19.05 10.23 17.25
CA ALA A 301 -20.30 9.51 17.09
C ALA A 301 -21.53 10.40 17.36
N GLU A 302 -21.46 11.24 18.40
CA GLU A 302 -22.50 12.22 18.73
C GLU A 302 -22.66 13.27 17.62
N ALA A 303 -21.54 13.82 17.11
CA ALA A 303 -21.54 14.76 15.99
C ALA A 303 -22.15 14.15 14.72
N SER A 304 -21.87 12.87 14.45
CA SER A 304 -22.43 12.17 13.28
C SER A 304 -23.93 11.90 13.41
N SER A 305 -24.44 11.71 14.63
CA SER A 305 -25.88 11.47 14.89
C SER A 305 -26.74 12.73 14.91
N SER A 306 -26.11 13.90 15.03
CA SER A 306 -26.79 15.21 15.14
C SER A 306 -26.93 15.96 13.82
N ILE A 307 -26.41 15.42 12.71
CA ILE A 307 -26.65 15.93 11.35
C ILE A 307 -28.02 15.39 10.88
N PRO A 308 -29.06 16.23 10.71
CA PRO A 308 -30.34 15.79 10.15
C PRO A 308 -30.15 15.38 8.68
N GLN A 309 -30.75 14.25 8.29
CA GLN A 309 -30.86 13.82 6.89
C GLN A 309 -31.64 14.82 6.04
#